data_AF-A0A952D1S5-F1
#
_entry.id   AF-A0A952D1S5-F1
#
_cell.length_a   1.000
_cell.length_b   1.000
_cell.length_c   1.000
_cell.angle_alpha   90.00
_cell.angle_beta   90.00
_cell.angle_gamma   90.00
#
_symmetry.space_group_name_H-M   'P 1'
#
loop_
_entity.id
_entity.type
_entity.pdbx_description
1 polymer ?
#
loop_
_entity_poly.entity_id
_entity_poly.type
_entity_poly.pdbx_seq_one_letter_code
_entity_poly.pdbx_strand_id
1 'polypeptide(L)' 'HQIRSYVLDQSRIKDLRTGVEESDTRSVLDGDLDEFIAASLKQGV' A
#
# COMPACT_ATOMS: atom_id res chain seq x y z
N HIS A 1 14.93 -5.62 -0.87
CA HIS A 1 14.30 -4.37 -1.32
C HIS A 1 13.02 -4.15 -0.53
N GLN A 2 12.82 -2.96 0.03
CA GLN A 2 11.56 -2.58 0.68
C GLN A 2 10.51 -2.31 -0.41
N ILE A 3 9.31 -2.87 -0.26
CA ILE A 3 8.24 -2.73 -1.26
C ILE A 3 7.15 -1.75 -0.85
N ARG A 4 6.99 -1.48 0.45
CA ARG A 4 5.93 -0.61 0.98
C ARG A 4 6.42 0.13 2.22
N SER A 5 6.06 1.41 2.30
CA SER A 5 6.37 2.30 3.42
C SER A 5 5.11 2.50 4.27
N TYR A 6 5.21 2.22 5.57
CA TYR A 6 4.12 2.40 6.53
C TYR A 6 4.53 3.50 7.52
N VAL A 7 3.99 4.71 7.32
CA VAL A 7 4.22 5.88 8.18
C VAL A 7 2.96 6.16 8.97
N LEU A 8 2.77 5.40 10.06
CA LEU A 8 1.53 5.41 10.83
C LEU A 8 1.30 6.72 11.59
N ASP A 9 2.36 7.42 11.99
CA ASP A 9 2.28 8.75 12.60
C ASP A 9 1.62 9.79 11.67
N GLN A 10 1.75 9.60 10.36
CA GLN A 10 1.10 10.43 9.33
C GLN A 10 -0.11 9.74 8.73
N SER A 11 -0.57 8.63 9.31
CA SER A 11 -1.63 7.76 8.77
C SER A 11 -1.46 7.53 7.27
N ARG A 12 -0.26 7.12 6.84
CA ARG A 12 0.04 6.92 5.42
C ARG A 12 0.71 5.59 5.15
N ILE A 13 0.21 4.86 4.16
CA ILE A 13 0.81 3.63 3.64
C ILE A 13 1.03 3.81 2.15
N LYS A 14 2.25 3.60 1.67
CA LYS A 14 2.62 3.80 0.26
C LYS A 14 3.35 2.61 -0.31
N ASP A 15 2.81 2.00 -1.36
CA ASP A 15 3.52 0.97 -2.13
C ASP A 15 4.54 1.65 -3.06
N LEU A 16 5.81 1.30 -2.87
CA LEU A 16 6.94 1.92 -3.58
C LEU A 16 7.13 1.36 -4.99
N ARG A 17 6.53 0.20 -5.28
CA ARG A 17 6.57 -0.40 -6.62
C ARG A 17 5.52 0.25 -7.51
N THR A 18 4.30 0.39 -6.98
CA THR A 18 3.15 0.85 -7.77
C THR A 18 2.85 2.33 -7.62
N GLY A 19 3.33 2.97 -6.55
CA GLY A 19 3.05 4.37 -6.21
C GLY A 19 1.70 4.59 -5.51
N VAL A 20 0.89 3.54 -5.34
CA VAL A 20 -0.41 3.59 -4.64
C VAL A 20 -0.21 3.98 -3.19
N GLU A 21 -1.08 4.85 -2.69
CA GLU A 21 -1.02 5.42 -1.35
C GLU A 21 -2.40 5.37 -0.70
N GLU A 22 -2.45 4.87 0.53
CA GLU A 22 -3.67 4.78 1.34
C GLU A 22 -3.49 5.54 2.66
N SER A 23 -4.55 6.24 3.06
CA SER A 23 -4.61 7.07 4.27
C SER A 23 -5.31 6.35 5.41
N ASP A 24 -6.26 5.46 5.11
CA ASP A 24 -6.92 4.60 6.09
C ASP A 24 -6.03 3.42 6.46
N THR A 25 -5.06 3.72 7.31
CA THR A 25 -4.08 2.72 7.76
C THR A 25 -4.72 1.58 8.53
N ARG A 26 -5.88 1.77 9.16
CA ARG A 26 -6.53 0.72 9.95
C ARG A 26 -7.08 -0.36 9.04
N SER A 27 -7.84 0.01 8.01
CA SER A 27 -8.40 -0.94 7.04
C SER A 27 -7.31 -1.77 6.36
N VAL A 28 -6.18 -1.13 6.00
CA VAL A 28 -5.03 -1.82 5.43
C VAL A 28 -4.38 -2.80 6.42
N LEU A 29 -4.27 -2.42 7.70
CA LEU A 29 -3.76 -3.31 8.75
C LEU A 29 -4.73 -4.44 9.09
N ASP A 30 -6.03 -4.23 8.89
CA ASP A 30 -7.10 -5.22 9.04
C ASP A 30 -7.23 -6.15 7.81
N GLY A 31 -6.45 -5.91 6.75
CA GLY A 31 -6.30 -6.81 5.61
C GLY A 31 -6.81 -6.28 4.28
N ASP A 32 -7.26 -5.03 4.21
CA ASP A 32 -7.67 -4.38 2.95
C ASP A 32 -6.45 -4.07 2.07
N LEU A 33 -5.99 -5.10 1.34
CA LEU A 33 -4.79 -5.05 0.50
C LEU A 33 -5.11 -5.15 -1.00
N ASP A 34 -6.39 -5.25 -1.35
CA ASP A 34 -6.85 -5.55 -2.71
C ASP A 34 -6.38 -4.49 -3.71
N GLU A 35 -6.41 -3.22 -3.33
CA GLU A 35 -5.95 -2.12 -4.18
C GLU A 35 -4.46 -2.24 -4.51
N PHE A 36 -3.62 -2.56 -3.52
CA PHE A 36 -2.19 -2.73 -3.73
C PHE A 36 -1.87 -3.95 -4.60
N ILE A 37 -2.61 -5.05 -4.40
CA ILE A 37 -2.42 -6.28 -5.19
C ILE A 37 -2.84 -6.04 -6.64
N ALA A 38 -4.02 -5.47 -6.86
CA ALA A 38 -4.53 -5.16 -8.19
C ALA A 38 -3.59 -4.19 -8.94
N ALA A 39 -3.05 -3.18 -8.26
CA ALA A 39 -2.07 -2.27 -8.84
C ALA A 39 -0.76 -2.96 -9.23
N SER A 40 -0.26 -3.89 -8.40
CA SER A 40 0.95 -4.68 -8.68
C SER A 40 0.76 -5.53 -9.93
N LEU A 41 -0.38 -6.23 -10.01
CA LEU A 41 -0.73 -7.07 -11.15
C LEU A 41 -0.87 -6.27 -12.44
N LYS A 42 -1.47 -5.07 -12.39
CA LYS A 42 -1.60 -4.18 -13.55
C LYS A 42 -0.24 -3.68 -14.07
N GLN A 43 0.72 -3.45 -13.19
CA GLN A 43 2.07 -3.03 -13.58
C GLN A 43 2.98 -4.22 -13.97
N GLY A 44 2.57 -5.46 -13.70
CA GLY A 44 3.38 -6.64 -13.98
C GLY A 44 4.57 -6.82 -13.03
N VAL A 45 4.45 -6.32 -11.79
CA VAL A 45 5.48 -6.35 -10.72
C VAL A 45 5.17 -7.38 -9.64
#